data_AF-A0A7S3Y256-F1
#
_entry.id   AF-A0A7S3Y256-F1
#
_cell.length_a   1.000
_cell.length_b   1.000
_cell.length_c   1.000
_cell.angle_alpha   90.00
_cell.angle_beta   90.00
_cell.angle_gamma   90.00
#
_symmetry.space_group_name_H-M   'P 1'
#
loop_
_entity.id
_entity.type
_entity.pdbx_description
1 polymer ?
#
loop_
_entity_poly.entity_id
_entity_poly.type
_entity_poly.pdbx_seq_one_letter_code
_entity_poly.pdbx_strand_id
1 'polypeptide(L)'
;IDLTKDGDWFYDTIRAEQAKQWADERVKKGNSYAKSNEYNRAFKYYDEALNIFPAHAAARVAKGAAFFNTDEPFLAHAEFTAALNLEPNNPDAKMYLAEAEKKLQSKKNSKASQKTTERTPLLASSHDSLRRLNSEEKGESSAIEDPQTIQVKQILQAELLKSVRKQKLKKKRKLEKLSSKKKKKLKKKQKKKGNKK
;
A
#
# COMPACT_ATOMS: atom_id res chain seq x y z
N ILE A 1 -43.33 19.82 -26.14
CA ILE A 1 -42.84 18.43 -26.21
C ILE A 1 -41.36 18.55 -26.53
N ASP A 2 -40.52 18.44 -25.51
CA ASP A 2 -39.07 18.64 -25.61
C ASP A 2 -38.42 17.33 -26.08
N LEU A 3 -38.11 17.25 -27.37
CA LEU A 3 -37.68 16.02 -28.06
C LEU A 3 -36.17 15.73 -27.94
N THR A 4 -35.43 16.43 -27.06
CA THR A 4 -33.97 16.27 -26.97
C THR A 4 -33.49 15.34 -25.86
N LYS A 5 -34.38 14.74 -25.05
CA LYS A 5 -33.99 13.90 -23.90
C LYS A 5 -34.07 12.40 -24.12
N ASP A 6 -34.80 11.94 -25.13
CA ASP A 6 -35.06 10.50 -25.33
C ASP A 6 -34.03 9.84 -26.27
N GLY A 7 -33.13 10.61 -26.88
CA GLY A 7 -32.13 10.12 -27.86
C GLY A 7 -30.72 9.85 -27.32
N ASP A 8 -30.31 10.47 -26.20
CA ASP A 8 -28.93 10.37 -25.68
C ASP A 8 -28.61 8.99 -25.09
N TRP A 9 -29.60 8.31 -24.50
CA TRP A 9 -29.40 6.97 -23.93
C TRP A 9 -28.99 5.92 -24.96
N PHE A 10 -29.48 6.04 -26.20
CA PHE A 10 -29.12 5.13 -27.29
C PHE A 10 -27.65 5.31 -27.72
N TYR A 11 -27.13 6.53 -27.76
CA TYR A 11 -25.73 6.77 -28.14
C TYR A 11 -24.74 6.42 -27.03
N ASP A 12 -25.12 6.67 -25.77
CA ASP A 12 -24.28 6.34 -24.62
C ASP A 12 -24.15 4.83 -24.40
N THR A 13 -25.22 4.07 -24.65
CA THR A 13 -25.20 2.60 -24.56
C THR A 13 -24.33 1.96 -25.65
N ILE A 14 -24.42 2.45 -26.90
CA ILE A 14 -23.54 1.97 -27.99
C ILE A 14 -22.08 2.30 -27.70
N ARG A 15 -21.78 3.51 -27.21
CA ARG A 15 -20.40 3.88 -26.82
C ARG A 15 -19.88 3.04 -25.66
N ALA A 16 -20.72 2.74 -24.66
CA ALA A 16 -20.34 1.90 -23.54
C ALA A 16 -20.04 0.46 -23.97
N GLU A 17 -20.86 -0.11 -24.86
CA GLU A 17 -20.64 -1.46 -25.37
C GLU A 17 -19.37 -1.52 -26.25
N GLN A 18 -19.15 -0.51 -27.09
CA GLN A 18 -17.90 -0.38 -27.86
C GLN A 18 -16.68 -0.23 -26.95
N ALA A 19 -16.76 0.60 -25.90
CA ALA A 19 -15.68 0.77 -24.93
C ALA A 19 -15.37 -0.54 -24.21
N LYS A 20 -16.39 -1.31 -23.83
CA LYS A 20 -16.23 -2.64 -23.25
C LYS A 20 -15.54 -3.59 -24.23
N GLN A 21 -15.96 -3.65 -25.49
CA GLN A 21 -15.31 -4.48 -26.51
C GLN A 21 -13.84 -4.12 -26.72
N TRP A 22 -13.51 -2.83 -26.80
CA TRP A 22 -12.11 -2.39 -26.90
C TRP A 22 -11.31 -2.75 -25.65
N ALA A 23 -11.91 -2.63 -24.46
CA ALA A 23 -11.27 -3.06 -23.23
C ALA A 23 -11.03 -4.58 -23.21
N ASP A 24 -11.99 -5.39 -23.67
CA ASP A 24 -11.84 -6.84 -23.83
C ASP A 24 -10.67 -7.19 -24.78
N GLU A 25 -10.53 -6.48 -25.89
CA GLU A 25 -9.38 -6.66 -26.81
C GLU A 25 -8.03 -6.36 -26.14
N ARG A 26 -7.97 -5.28 -25.34
CA ARG A 26 -6.76 -4.94 -24.58
C ARG A 26 -6.47 -6.00 -23.53
N VAL A 27 -7.48 -6.51 -22.83
CA VAL A 27 -7.31 -7.64 -21.89
C VAL A 27 -6.78 -8.87 -22.59
N LYS A 28 -7.32 -9.24 -23.76
CA LYS A 28 -6.82 -10.38 -24.56
C LYS A 28 -5.34 -10.22 -24.92
N LYS A 29 -4.91 -9.02 -25.34
CA LYS A 29 -3.49 -8.72 -25.58
C LYS A 29 -2.66 -8.83 -24.30
N GLY A 30 -3.13 -8.26 -23.20
CA GLY A 30 -2.49 -8.36 -21.89
C GLY A 30 -2.29 -9.81 -21.45
N ASN A 31 -3.33 -10.64 -21.60
CA ASN A 31 -3.28 -12.07 -21.30
C ASN A 31 -2.26 -12.81 -22.17
N SER A 32 -2.12 -12.44 -23.45
CA SER A 32 -1.09 -13.00 -24.33
C SER A 32 0.32 -12.71 -23.81
N TYR A 33 0.60 -11.48 -23.40
CA TYR A 33 1.89 -11.12 -22.82
C TYR A 33 2.11 -11.78 -21.45
N ALA A 34 1.07 -11.90 -20.62
CA ALA A 34 1.15 -12.57 -19.32
C ALA A 34 1.49 -14.06 -19.48
N LYS A 35 0.93 -14.74 -20.49
CA LYS A 35 1.28 -16.14 -20.84
C LYS A 35 2.74 -16.28 -21.25
N SER A 36 3.32 -15.24 -21.87
CA SER A 36 4.75 -15.18 -22.20
C SER A 36 5.64 -14.72 -21.03
N ASN A 37 5.10 -14.61 -19.81
CA ASN A 37 5.77 -14.04 -18.62
C ASN A 37 6.24 -12.58 -18.77
N GLU A 38 5.75 -11.85 -19.77
CA GLU A 38 6.04 -10.44 -19.99
C GLU A 38 5.08 -9.53 -19.20
N TYR A 39 5.08 -9.68 -17.87
CA TYR A 39 4.10 -9.02 -16.98
C TYR A 39 4.11 -7.49 -17.10
N ASN A 40 5.27 -6.86 -17.28
CA ASN A 40 5.37 -5.41 -17.47
C ASN A 40 4.57 -4.91 -18.70
N ARG A 41 4.54 -5.70 -19.78
CA ARG A 41 3.73 -5.36 -20.97
C ARG A 41 2.27 -5.69 -20.72
N ALA A 42 1.98 -6.81 -20.06
CA ALA A 42 0.62 -7.19 -19.68
C ALA A 42 -0.07 -6.10 -18.85
N PHE A 43 0.63 -5.55 -17.84
CA PHE A 43 0.11 -4.46 -17.00
C PHE A 43 -0.28 -3.22 -17.81
N LYS A 44 0.54 -2.82 -18.80
CA LYS A 44 0.19 -1.69 -19.67
C LYS A 44 -1.12 -1.91 -20.41
N TYR A 45 -1.33 -3.10 -20.97
CA TYR A 45 -2.57 -3.41 -21.67
C TYR A 45 -3.78 -3.51 -20.72
N TYR A 46 -3.59 -4.02 -19.50
CA TYR A 46 -4.67 -4.01 -18.50
C TYR A 46 -5.01 -2.59 -18.04
N ASP A 47 -4.02 -1.72 -17.85
CA ASP A 47 -4.24 -0.32 -17.52
C ASP A 47 -4.94 0.42 -18.67
N GLU A 48 -4.56 0.15 -19.92
CA GLU A 48 -5.28 0.64 -21.09
C GLU A 48 -6.74 0.16 -21.13
N ALA A 49 -7.00 -1.11 -20.84
CA ALA A 49 -8.36 -1.64 -20.76
C ALA A 49 -9.20 -0.90 -19.70
N LEU A 50 -8.62 -0.67 -18.52
CA LEU A 50 -9.27 0.03 -17.41
C LEU A 50 -9.42 1.54 -17.66
N ASN A 51 -8.55 2.14 -18.48
CA ASN A 51 -8.71 3.53 -18.93
C ASN A 51 -9.87 3.68 -19.93
N ILE A 52 -10.08 2.68 -20.78
CA ILE A 52 -11.19 2.67 -21.75
C ILE A 52 -12.51 2.37 -21.03
N PHE A 53 -12.53 1.34 -20.18
CA PHE A 53 -13.71 0.94 -19.41
C PHE A 53 -13.34 0.71 -17.93
N PRO A 54 -13.48 1.73 -17.06
CA PRO A 54 -13.08 1.63 -15.65
C PRO A 54 -13.84 0.59 -14.82
N ALA A 55 -15.05 0.23 -15.27
CA ALA A 55 -15.91 -0.78 -14.66
C ALA A 55 -15.69 -2.19 -15.22
N HIS A 56 -14.53 -2.47 -15.84
CA HIS A 56 -14.23 -3.79 -16.41
C HIS A 56 -13.75 -4.79 -15.35
N ALA A 57 -14.66 -5.58 -14.79
CA ALA A 57 -14.33 -6.58 -13.76
C ALA A 57 -13.26 -7.58 -14.24
N ALA A 58 -13.42 -8.13 -15.45
CA ALA A 58 -12.45 -9.09 -15.99
C ALA A 58 -11.03 -8.51 -16.18
N ALA A 59 -10.90 -7.20 -16.44
CA ALA A 59 -9.59 -6.56 -16.58
C ALA A 59 -8.91 -6.43 -15.22
N ARG A 60 -9.67 -6.11 -14.17
CA ARG A 60 -9.18 -6.11 -12.79
C ARG A 60 -8.78 -7.51 -12.33
N VAL A 61 -9.56 -8.55 -12.66
CA VAL A 61 -9.17 -9.94 -12.38
C VAL A 61 -7.87 -10.32 -13.09
N ALA A 62 -7.74 -10.03 -14.38
CA ALA A 62 -6.53 -10.32 -15.14
C ALA A 62 -5.30 -9.58 -14.59
N LYS A 63 -5.45 -8.31 -14.21
CA LYS A 63 -4.41 -7.50 -13.57
C LYS A 63 -4.03 -8.04 -12.19
N GLY A 64 -5.01 -8.42 -11.38
CA GLY A 64 -4.80 -9.06 -10.08
C GLY A 64 -4.06 -10.38 -10.19
N ALA A 65 -4.42 -11.21 -11.18
CA ALA A 65 -3.73 -12.47 -11.45
C ALA A 65 -2.27 -12.24 -11.87
N ALA A 66 -2.00 -11.22 -12.69
CA ALA A 66 -0.64 -10.84 -13.04
C ALA A 66 0.17 -10.40 -11.79
N PHE A 67 -0.40 -9.59 -10.89
CA PHE A 67 0.26 -9.25 -9.62
C PHE A 67 0.51 -10.46 -8.72
N PHE A 68 -0.43 -11.40 -8.68
CA PHE A 68 -0.27 -12.63 -7.90
C PHE A 68 0.91 -13.47 -8.41
N ASN A 69 1.07 -13.53 -9.74
CA ASN A 69 2.16 -14.23 -10.40
C ASN A 69 3.52 -13.51 -10.25
N THR A 70 3.54 -12.18 -10.15
CA THR A 70 4.77 -11.40 -9.86
C THR A 70 5.11 -11.33 -8.38
N ASP A 71 4.49 -12.17 -7.54
CA ASP A 71 4.71 -12.28 -6.10
C ASP A 71 4.34 -11.01 -5.29
N GLU A 72 3.38 -10.23 -5.79
CA GLU A 72 2.81 -9.04 -5.17
C GLU A 72 1.37 -9.27 -4.67
N PRO A 73 1.14 -10.18 -3.69
CA PRO A 73 -0.21 -10.59 -3.28
C PRO A 73 -1.04 -9.45 -2.66
N PHE A 74 -0.40 -8.40 -2.14
CA PHE A 74 -1.10 -7.23 -1.61
C PHE A 74 -1.80 -6.42 -2.71
N LEU A 75 -1.12 -6.23 -3.85
CA LEU A 75 -1.70 -5.53 -5.00
C LEU A 75 -2.73 -6.41 -5.71
N ALA A 76 -2.45 -7.72 -5.80
CA ALA A 76 -3.41 -8.69 -6.31
C ALA A 76 -4.74 -8.66 -5.52
N HIS A 77 -4.66 -8.68 -4.18
CA HIS A 77 -5.82 -8.60 -3.29
C HIS A 77 -6.67 -7.36 -3.55
N ALA A 78 -6.04 -6.19 -3.70
CA ALA A 78 -6.73 -4.94 -3.97
C ALA A 78 -7.50 -4.99 -5.31
N GLU A 79 -6.89 -5.52 -6.37
CA GLU A 79 -7.55 -5.62 -7.69
C GLU A 79 -8.69 -6.65 -7.69
N PHE A 80 -8.54 -7.81 -7.02
CA PHE A 80 -9.63 -8.78 -6.88
C PHE A 80 -10.79 -8.24 -6.06
N THR A 81 -10.50 -7.51 -4.98
CA THR A 81 -11.53 -6.84 -4.18
C THR A 81 -12.29 -5.82 -5.02
N ALA A 82 -11.57 -5.03 -5.82
CA ALA A 82 -12.18 -4.07 -6.72
C ALA A 82 -13.00 -4.75 -7.84
N ALA A 83 -12.57 -5.92 -8.34
CA ALA A 83 -13.35 -6.72 -9.28
C ALA A 83 -14.66 -7.22 -8.64
N LEU A 84 -14.62 -7.71 -7.40
CA LEU A 84 -15.81 -8.17 -6.66
C LEU A 84 -16.77 -7.04 -6.29
N ASN A 85 -16.28 -5.82 -6.12
CA ASN A 85 -17.15 -4.65 -5.95
C ASN A 85 -17.96 -4.34 -7.21
N LEU A 86 -17.45 -4.70 -8.39
CA LEU A 86 -18.15 -4.54 -9.68
C LEU A 86 -19.05 -5.76 -9.96
N GLU A 87 -18.52 -6.97 -9.75
CA GLU A 87 -19.21 -8.23 -9.95
C GLU A 87 -19.09 -9.12 -8.70
N PRO A 88 -20.03 -8.99 -7.73
CA PRO A 88 -19.97 -9.73 -6.47
C PRO A 88 -20.04 -11.25 -6.63
N ASN A 89 -20.49 -11.75 -7.78
CA ASN A 89 -20.65 -13.16 -8.08
C ASN A 89 -19.57 -13.71 -9.01
N ASN A 90 -18.49 -12.96 -9.27
CA ASN A 90 -17.39 -13.43 -10.10
C ASN A 90 -16.61 -14.56 -9.39
N PRO A 91 -16.66 -15.82 -9.88
CA PRO A 91 -16.07 -16.96 -9.18
C PRO A 91 -14.54 -16.90 -9.21
N ASP A 92 -13.95 -16.45 -10.31
CA ASP A 92 -12.51 -16.33 -10.47
C ASP A 92 -11.94 -15.33 -9.48
N ALA A 93 -12.58 -14.16 -9.35
CA ALA A 93 -12.17 -13.13 -8.41
C ALA A 93 -12.21 -13.61 -6.96
N LYS A 94 -13.25 -14.38 -6.56
CA LYS A 94 -13.34 -14.98 -5.22
C LYS A 94 -12.23 -16.01 -4.98
N MET A 95 -12.02 -16.90 -5.95
CA MET A 95 -11.00 -17.94 -5.87
C MET A 95 -9.60 -17.35 -5.73
N TYR A 96 -9.26 -16.37 -6.59
CA TYR A 96 -7.96 -15.73 -6.55
C TYR A 96 -7.76 -14.82 -5.33
N LEU A 97 -8.82 -14.17 -4.83
CA LEU A 97 -8.74 -13.40 -3.59
C LEU A 97 -8.39 -14.30 -2.40
N ALA A 98 -9.06 -15.45 -2.26
CA ALA A 98 -8.77 -16.42 -1.20
C ALA A 98 -7.31 -16.90 -1.28
N GLU A 99 -6.80 -17.14 -2.48
CA GLU A 99 -5.41 -17.57 -2.67
C GLU A 99 -4.39 -16.44 -2.37
N ALA A 100 -4.70 -15.21 -2.77
CA ALA A 100 -3.91 -14.03 -2.42
C ALA A 100 -3.83 -13.82 -0.89
N GLU A 101 -4.93 -14.05 -0.17
CA GLU A 101 -4.98 -13.94 1.30
C GLU A 101 -4.12 -15.00 1.98
N LYS A 102 -4.20 -16.27 1.54
CA LYS A 102 -3.33 -17.34 2.05
C LYS A 102 -1.86 -16.99 1.87
N LYS A 103 -1.49 -16.51 0.68
CA LYS A 103 -0.10 -16.12 0.37
C LYS A 103 0.36 -14.91 1.18
N LEU A 104 -0.56 -13.97 1.48
CA LEU A 104 -0.27 -12.84 2.36
C LEU A 104 -0.08 -13.29 3.81
N GLN A 105 -0.89 -14.23 4.29
CA GLN A 105 -0.79 -14.79 5.63
C GLN A 105 0.50 -15.60 5.83
N SER A 106 0.90 -16.40 4.83
CA SER A 106 2.16 -17.14 4.87
C SER A 106 3.37 -16.20 4.95
N LYS A 107 3.38 -15.11 4.17
CA LYS A 107 4.41 -14.05 4.25
C LYS A 107 4.44 -13.31 5.59
N LYS A 108 3.30 -13.17 6.28
CA LYS A 108 3.25 -12.58 7.62
C LYS A 108 3.86 -13.52 8.66
N ASN A 109 3.50 -14.80 8.60
CA ASN A 109 4.00 -15.82 9.52
C ASN A 109 5.51 -16.06 9.35
N SER A 110 6.03 -16.04 8.12
CA SER A 110 7.47 -16.16 7.87
C SER A 110 8.26 -14.99 8.45
N LYS A 111 7.78 -13.75 8.30
CA LYS A 111 8.40 -12.57 8.92
C LYS A 111 8.33 -12.59 10.45
N ALA A 112 7.23 -13.09 11.02
CA ALA A 112 7.11 -13.28 12.46
C ALA A 112 8.12 -14.32 12.97
N SER A 113 8.27 -15.44 12.25
CA SER A 113 9.21 -16.52 12.58
C SER A 113 10.67 -16.09 12.40
N GLN A 114 11.02 -15.34 11.35
CA GLN A 114 12.37 -14.78 11.17
C GLN A 114 12.75 -13.79 12.29
N LYS A 115 11.79 -12.95 12.74
CA LYS A 115 12.01 -12.03 13.86
C LYS A 115 12.22 -12.75 15.20
N THR A 116 11.70 -13.97 15.35
CA THR A 116 11.96 -14.82 16.53
C THR A 116 13.29 -15.59 16.39
N THR A 117 13.70 -15.98 15.19
CA THR A 117 14.94 -16.73 14.95
C THR A 117 16.19 -15.84 14.96
N GLU A 118 16.13 -14.62 14.42
CA GLU A 118 17.23 -13.65 14.54
C GLU A 118 17.50 -13.20 15.98
N ARG A 119 16.53 -13.40 16.89
CA ARG A 119 16.72 -13.13 18.31
C ARG A 119 17.58 -14.16 19.02
N THR A 120 17.84 -15.35 18.47
CA THR A 120 18.69 -16.36 19.14
C THR A 120 19.31 -17.38 18.18
N PRO A 121 20.63 -17.27 17.91
CA PRO A 121 21.53 -18.40 18.17
C PRO A 121 22.60 -18.09 19.24
N LEU A 122 22.78 -16.82 19.61
CA LEU A 122 23.71 -16.44 20.69
C LEU A 122 23.15 -16.69 22.11
N LEU A 123 21.88 -17.07 22.23
CA LEU A 123 21.20 -17.35 23.51
C LEU A 123 20.97 -18.85 23.75
N ALA A 124 21.47 -19.77 22.92
CA ALA A 124 21.32 -21.20 23.20
C ALA A 124 22.16 -21.64 24.41
N SER A 125 23.31 -20.99 24.65
CA SER A 125 24.12 -21.18 25.87
C SER A 125 23.49 -20.56 27.12
N SER A 126 22.59 -19.58 26.96
CA SER A 126 21.99 -18.83 28.07
C SER A 126 20.61 -19.37 28.45
N HIS A 127 19.87 -20.01 27.54
CA HIS A 127 18.53 -20.53 27.81
C HIS A 127 18.51 -21.75 28.74
N ASP A 128 19.54 -22.61 28.71
CA ASP A 128 19.71 -23.70 29.68
C ASP A 128 20.01 -23.17 31.10
N SER A 129 20.66 -22.00 31.18
CA SER A 129 20.87 -21.30 32.46
C SER A 129 19.59 -20.62 32.95
N LEU A 130 18.77 -20.07 32.05
CA LEU A 130 17.50 -19.43 32.36
C LEU A 130 16.39 -20.43 32.76
N ARG A 131 16.41 -21.66 32.24
CA ARG A 131 15.46 -22.70 32.65
C ARG A 131 15.68 -23.17 34.10
N ARG A 132 16.92 -23.12 34.59
CA ARG A 132 17.28 -23.37 36.00
C ARG A 132 16.85 -22.23 36.93
N LEU A 133 16.87 -20.98 36.44
CA LEU A 133 16.42 -19.80 37.21
C LEU A 133 14.88 -19.70 37.24
N ASN A 134 14.17 -20.09 36.17
CA ASN A 134 12.70 -20.04 36.12
C ASN A 134 11.98 -21.11 36.95
N SER A 135 12.70 -22.12 37.46
CA SER A 135 12.17 -23.04 38.47
C SER A 135 12.15 -22.44 39.88
N GLU A 136 12.90 -21.38 40.13
CA GLU A 136 12.92 -20.66 41.41
C GLU A 136 11.90 -19.50 41.44
N GLU A 137 11.48 -19.00 40.28
CA GLU A 137 10.56 -17.87 40.11
C GLU A 137 9.05 -18.24 40.24
N LYS A 138 8.74 -19.38 40.88
CA LYS A 138 7.35 -19.77 41.22
C LYS A 138 6.95 -19.42 42.65
N GLY A 139 7.82 -18.76 43.42
CA GLY A 139 7.53 -18.22 44.73
C GLY A 139 7.73 -16.71 44.77
N GLU A 140 6.61 -15.99 44.89
CA GLU A 140 6.50 -14.68 45.54
C GLU A 140 6.99 -13.41 44.80
N SER A 141 6.04 -12.80 44.08
CA SER A 141 5.63 -11.38 44.21
C SER A 141 6.65 -10.38 44.78
N SER A 142 7.30 -9.59 43.93
CA SER A 142 7.19 -8.12 43.87
C SER A 142 8.26 -7.54 42.94
N ALA A 143 7.86 -6.54 42.16
CA ALA A 143 8.58 -6.02 41.01
C ALA A 143 9.97 -5.47 41.35
N ILE A 144 10.98 -5.96 40.66
CA ILE A 144 12.26 -5.27 40.45
C ILE A 144 12.57 -5.39 38.95
N GLU A 145 12.20 -4.36 38.16
CA GLU A 145 12.62 -4.31 36.75
C GLU A 145 14.16 -4.22 36.69
N ASP A 146 14.81 -5.20 36.06
CA ASP A 146 16.26 -5.26 35.95
C ASP A 146 16.87 -3.93 35.46
N PRO A 147 17.98 -3.46 36.06
CA PRO A 147 18.64 -2.21 35.66
C PRO A 147 18.96 -2.15 34.16
N GLN A 148 19.28 -3.30 33.56
CA GLN A 148 19.53 -3.40 32.12
C GLN A 148 18.26 -3.22 31.28
N THR A 149 17.12 -3.70 31.76
CA THR A 149 15.81 -3.53 31.10
C THR A 149 15.35 -2.08 31.15
N ILE A 150 15.59 -1.39 32.28
CA ILE A 150 15.35 0.05 32.42
C ILE A 150 16.25 0.83 31.46
N GLN A 151 17.54 0.47 31.36
CA GLN A 151 18.50 1.14 30.50
C GLN A 151 18.16 0.99 29.01
N VAL A 152 17.72 -0.20 28.58
CA VAL A 152 17.27 -0.44 27.19
C VAL A 152 16.01 0.37 26.87
N LYS A 153 15.02 0.44 27.80
CA LYS A 153 13.82 1.27 27.62
C LYS A 153 14.19 2.76 27.49
N GLN A 154 15.12 3.27 28.29
CA GLN A 154 15.58 4.66 28.25
C GLN A 154 16.29 5.01 26.93
N ILE A 155 17.17 4.13 26.44
CA ILE A 155 17.88 4.31 25.17
C ILE A 155 16.87 4.37 24.01
N LEU A 156 15.90 3.47 23.99
CA LEU A 156 14.87 3.41 22.94
C LEU A 156 14.01 4.69 22.94
N GLN A 157 13.65 5.19 24.12
CA GLN A 157 12.86 6.42 24.26
C GLN A 157 13.64 7.66 23.77
N ALA A 158 14.95 7.73 24.04
CA ALA A 158 15.83 8.79 23.58
C ALA A 158 16.00 8.79 22.04
N GLU A 159 16.10 7.62 21.42
CA GLU A 159 16.15 7.45 19.96
C GLU A 159 14.87 7.96 19.30
N LEU A 160 13.71 7.59 19.86
CA LEU A 160 12.41 8.01 19.36
C LEU A 160 12.27 9.54 19.40
N LEU A 161 12.68 10.18 20.50
CA LEU A 161 12.65 11.64 20.67
C LEU A 161 13.57 12.37 19.67
N LYS A 162 14.76 11.84 19.38
CA LYS A 162 15.66 12.38 18.36
C LYS A 162 14.99 12.35 16.97
N SER A 163 14.31 11.26 16.63
CA SER A 163 13.60 11.13 15.35
C SER A 163 12.48 12.18 15.21
N VAL A 164 11.68 12.38 16.28
CA VAL A 164 10.58 13.34 16.32
C VAL A 164 11.10 14.77 16.21
N ARG A 165 12.20 15.10 16.91
CA ARG A 165 12.84 16.42 16.83
C ARG A 165 13.35 16.71 15.41
N LYS A 166 13.94 15.72 14.74
CA LYS A 166 14.41 15.84 13.34
C LYS A 166 13.25 16.11 12.38
N GLN A 167 12.10 15.45 12.56
CA GLN A 167 10.89 15.71 11.76
C GLN A 167 10.31 17.11 12.02
N LYS A 168 10.20 17.53 13.29
CA LYS A 168 9.74 18.88 13.66
C LYS A 168 10.66 19.96 13.06
N LEU A 169 11.98 19.77 13.07
CA LEU A 169 12.94 20.70 12.48
C LEU A 169 12.79 20.81 10.95
N LYS A 170 12.59 19.67 10.26
CA LYS A 170 12.30 19.65 8.82
C LYS A 170 11.01 20.43 8.49
N LYS A 171 9.96 20.27 9.31
CA LYS A 171 8.69 21.00 9.15
C LYS A 171 8.87 22.51 9.39
N LYS A 172 9.60 22.91 10.44
CA LYS A 172 9.92 24.32 10.74
C LYS A 172 10.70 25.00 9.61
N ARG A 173 11.74 24.34 9.08
CA ARG A 173 12.52 24.85 7.93
C ARG A 173 11.66 25.04 6.68
N LYS A 174 10.70 24.14 6.41
CA LYS A 174 9.75 24.33 5.30
C LYS A 174 8.85 25.55 5.52
N LEU A 175 8.35 25.74 6.74
CA LEU A 175 7.51 26.89 7.11
C LEU A 175 8.27 28.23 7.01
N GLU A 176 9.53 28.31 7.45
CA GLU A 176 10.36 29.51 7.31
C GLU A 176 10.66 29.86 5.84
N LYS A 177 10.92 28.85 5.00
CA LYS A 177 11.07 29.05 3.54
C LYS A 177 9.79 29.59 2.89
N LEU A 178 8.61 29.17 3.36
CA LEU A 178 7.31 29.67 2.89
C LEU A 178 7.05 31.11 3.36
N SER A 179 7.32 31.40 4.63
CA SER A 179 7.19 32.73 5.23
C SER A 179 8.12 33.76 4.58
N SER A 180 9.39 33.41 4.36
CA SER A 180 10.37 34.26 3.67
C SER A 180 10.00 34.53 2.20
N LYS A 181 9.50 33.53 1.47
CA LYS A 181 8.95 33.72 0.12
C LYS A 181 7.75 34.68 0.12
N LYS A 182 6.84 34.56 1.10
CA LYS A 182 5.68 35.45 1.26
C LYS A 182 6.10 36.90 1.57
N LYS A 183 7.07 37.10 2.47
CA LYS A 183 7.67 38.41 2.79
C LYS A 183 8.36 39.06 1.57
N LYS A 184 9.13 38.30 0.77
CA LYS A 184 9.74 38.80 -0.48
C LYS A 184 8.68 39.24 -1.51
N LYS A 185 7.58 38.50 -1.65
CA LYS A 185 6.45 38.88 -2.53
C LYS A 185 5.76 40.17 -2.06
N LEU A 186 5.57 40.36 -0.74
CA LEU A 186 4.99 41.58 -0.18
C LEU A 186 5.87 42.82 -0.39
N LYS A 187 7.20 42.73 -0.15
CA LYS A 187 8.13 43.84 -0.41
C LYS A 187 8.15 44.25 -1.90
N LYS A 188 8.07 43.30 -2.83
CA LYS A 188 7.94 43.59 -4.27
C LYS A 188 6.63 44.32 -4.60
N LYS A 189 5.51 43.98 -3.96
CA LYS A 189 4.22 44.69 -4.13
C LYS A 189 4.25 46.11 -3.56
N GLN A 190 4.92 46.35 -2.43
CA GLN A 190 5.03 47.69 -1.84
C GLN A 190 5.93 48.63 -2.65
N LYS A 191 7.08 48.15 -3.15
CA LYS A 191 7.94 48.96 -4.06
C LYS A 191 7.21 49.39 -5.34
N LYS A 192 6.36 48.53 -5.91
CA LYS A 192 5.53 48.87 -7.09
C LYS A 192 4.45 49.93 -6.80
N LYS A 193 4.03 50.10 -5.55
CA LYS A 193 3.04 51.13 -5.16
C LYS A 193 3.68 52.48 -4.81
N GLY A 194 4.94 52.50 -4.37
CA GLY A 194 5.69 53.74 -4.10
C GLY A 194 6.17 54.47 -5.36
N ASN A 195 6.40 53.77 -6.46
CA ASN A 195 6.82 54.34 -7.76
C ASN A 195 5.64 54.90 -8.61
N LYS A 196 4.46 55.09 -8.01
CA LYS A 196 3.22 55.53 -8.68
C LYS A 196 2.62 56.81 -8.08
N LYS A 197 3.39 57.53 -7.26
CA LYS A 197 3.13 58.91 -6.82
C LYS A 197 4.26 59.77 -7.35
#